data_AF-A0A1F3XTW2-F1
#
_entry.id   AF-A0A1F3XTW2-F1
#
_cell.length_a   1.000
_cell.length_b   1.000
_cell.length_c   1.000
_cell.angle_alpha   90.00
_cell.angle_beta   90.00
_cell.angle_gamma   90.00
#
_symmetry.space_group_name_H-M   'P 1'
#
loop_
_entity.id
_entity.type
_entity.pdbx_description
1 polymer ?
#
loop_
_entity_poly.entity_id
_entity_poly.type
_entity_poly.pdbx_seq_one_letter_code
_entity_poly.pdbx_strand_id
1 'polypeptide(L)'
;MTGKDRYTPLIYSYLKKYQEDPSSRVFAPLAEAYRKAGLTDEAIEIAREGLRVHPHFAGGRVALGRALFDKHLYAEVVEELRQVVSDVPDNVVAQKLTADSHLMLGNILEALNAYKMLLYFSPSDKETARIVEELETQAYDKGELVLRTDKKEEPPGFEVRKAGEAIDGDPAERRRRWIARIELLQNMLLKVERYRAQSG
;
A
#
# COMPACT_ATOMS: atom_id res chain seq x y z
N MET A 1 -27.80 -20.03 21.95
CA MET A 1 -27.76 -19.56 20.55
C MET A 1 -27.37 -20.76 19.70
N THR A 2 -28.26 -21.20 18.82
CA THR A 2 -28.01 -22.36 17.93
C THR A 2 -26.94 -21.96 16.91
N GLY A 3 -26.12 -22.89 16.43
CA GLY A 3 -25.00 -22.60 15.52
C GLY A 3 -25.38 -21.84 14.22
N LYS A 4 -26.68 -21.75 13.91
CA LYS A 4 -27.25 -20.99 12.78
C LYS A 4 -27.10 -19.46 12.91
N ASP A 5 -27.05 -18.92 14.13
CA ASP A 5 -26.95 -17.46 14.33
C ASP A 5 -25.57 -16.88 13.92
N ARG A 6 -24.56 -17.74 13.71
CA ARG A 6 -23.20 -17.32 13.34
C ARG A 6 -23.02 -17.13 11.82
N TYR A 7 -23.91 -17.70 11.00
CA TYR A 7 -23.83 -17.64 9.54
C TYR A 7 -24.74 -16.54 9.00
N THR A 8 -24.14 -15.40 8.67
CA THR A 8 -24.88 -14.27 8.06
C THR A 8 -25.32 -14.60 6.63
N PRO A 9 -26.35 -13.92 6.09
CA PRO A 9 -26.73 -14.06 4.68
C PRO A 9 -25.57 -13.81 3.70
N LEU A 10 -24.61 -12.97 4.10
CA LEU A 10 -23.40 -12.70 3.33
C LEU A 10 -22.48 -13.93 3.26
N ILE A 11 -22.21 -14.58 4.39
CA ILE A 11 -21.44 -15.83 4.44
C ILE A 11 -22.14 -16.90 3.60
N TYR A 12 -23.46 -17.04 3.72
CA TYR A 12 -24.22 -18.01 2.93
C TYR A 12 -24.07 -17.77 1.41
N SER A 13 -24.15 -16.51 0.98
CA SER A 13 -23.99 -16.14 -0.43
C SER A 13 -22.60 -16.50 -0.97
N TYR A 14 -21.54 -16.20 -0.22
CA TYR A 14 -20.18 -16.54 -0.62
C TYR A 14 -19.88 -18.03 -0.55
N LEU A 15 -20.38 -18.73 0.47
CA LEU A 15 -20.22 -20.18 0.61
C LEU A 15 -20.89 -20.91 -0.55
N LYS A 16 -22.10 -20.50 -0.94
CA LYS A 16 -22.78 -21.05 -2.11
C LYS A 16 -21.95 -20.88 -3.38
N LYS A 17 -21.41 -19.68 -3.62
CA LYS A 17 -20.53 -19.42 -4.77
C LYS A 17 -19.26 -20.27 -4.74
N TYR A 18 -18.69 -20.47 -3.55
CA TYR A 18 -17.51 -21.34 -3.38
C TYR A 18 -17.84 -22.80 -3.68
N GLN A 19 -19.02 -23.30 -3.28
CA GLN A 19 -19.47 -24.66 -3.59
C GLN A 19 -19.76 -24.86 -5.09
N GLU A 20 -20.29 -23.84 -5.76
CA GLU A 20 -20.54 -23.87 -7.20
C GLU A 20 -19.23 -23.87 -8.01
N ASP A 21 -18.23 -23.10 -7.57
CA ASP A 21 -16.89 -23.09 -8.16
C ASP A 21 -15.79 -22.93 -7.09
N PRO A 22 -15.27 -24.05 -6.56
CA PRO A 22 -14.17 -24.04 -5.57
C PRO A 22 -12.85 -23.51 -6.14
N SER A 23 -12.74 -23.47 -7.47
CA SER A 23 -11.58 -22.90 -8.16
C SER A 23 -11.68 -21.39 -8.35
N SER A 24 -12.77 -20.74 -7.92
CA SER A 24 -12.91 -19.29 -7.98
C SER A 24 -12.15 -18.58 -6.86
N ARG A 25 -11.92 -17.27 -7.01
CA ARG A 25 -11.30 -16.41 -5.98
C ARG A 25 -12.26 -15.97 -4.87
N VAL A 26 -13.48 -16.52 -4.82
CA VAL A 26 -14.51 -16.14 -3.84
C VAL A 26 -14.17 -16.56 -2.41
N PHE A 27 -13.20 -17.47 -2.24
CA PHE A 27 -12.68 -17.86 -0.94
C PHE A 27 -12.15 -16.66 -0.13
N ALA A 28 -11.59 -15.63 -0.78
CA ALA A 28 -11.05 -14.46 -0.09
C ALA A 28 -12.13 -13.60 0.60
N PRO A 29 -13.19 -13.15 -0.10
CA PRO A 29 -14.31 -12.49 0.58
C PRO A 29 -15.09 -13.41 1.53
N LEU A 30 -15.11 -14.72 1.30
CA LEU A 30 -15.67 -15.70 2.23
C LEU A 30 -14.87 -15.76 3.54
N ALA A 31 -13.54 -15.86 3.46
CA ALA A 31 -12.64 -15.82 4.61
C ALA A 31 -12.82 -14.54 5.42
N GLU A 32 -12.88 -13.38 4.75
CA GLU A 32 -13.10 -12.10 5.43
C GLU A 32 -14.48 -12.03 6.10
N ALA A 33 -15.51 -12.62 5.49
CA ALA A 33 -16.84 -12.71 6.10
C ALA A 33 -16.86 -13.62 7.33
N TYR A 34 -16.17 -14.77 7.28
CA TYR A 34 -15.97 -15.64 8.44
C TYR A 34 -15.22 -14.92 9.57
N ARG A 35 -14.10 -14.27 9.26
CA ARG A 35 -13.30 -13.52 10.22
C ARG A 35 -14.12 -12.45 10.95
N LYS A 36 -14.89 -11.64 10.19
CA LYS A 36 -15.78 -10.61 10.79
C LYS A 36 -16.90 -11.18 11.66
N ALA A 37 -17.30 -12.44 11.44
CA ALA A 37 -18.27 -13.14 12.27
C ALA A 37 -17.63 -13.82 13.51
N GLY A 38 -16.32 -13.65 13.73
CA GLY A 38 -15.57 -14.32 14.80
C GLY A 38 -15.31 -15.81 14.52
N LEU A 39 -15.58 -16.27 13.30
CA LEU A 39 -15.30 -17.63 12.82
C LEU A 39 -13.89 -17.69 12.23
N THR A 40 -12.89 -17.37 13.06
CA THR A 40 -11.51 -17.15 12.61
C THR A 40 -10.85 -18.44 12.12
N ASP A 41 -11.19 -19.59 12.69
CA ASP A 41 -10.66 -20.89 12.25
C ASP A 41 -11.17 -21.25 10.84
N GLU A 42 -12.46 -21.08 10.59
CA GLU A 42 -13.07 -21.28 9.28
C GLU A 42 -12.52 -20.29 8.24
N ALA A 43 -12.20 -19.05 8.65
CA ALA A 43 -11.55 -18.07 7.80
C ALA A 43 -10.15 -18.51 7.35
N ILE A 44 -9.35 -19.04 8.28
CA ILE A 44 -8.00 -19.55 7.98
C ILE A 44 -8.09 -20.77 7.06
N GLU A 45 -9.00 -21.71 7.36
CA GLU A 45 -9.18 -22.92 6.57
C GLU A 45 -9.52 -22.58 5.12
N ILE A 46 -10.61 -21.85 4.89
CA ILE A 46 -11.07 -21.55 3.53
C ILE A 46 -10.05 -20.72 2.74
N ALA A 47 -9.31 -19.83 3.42
CA ALA A 47 -8.26 -19.05 2.78
C ALA A 47 -7.08 -19.93 2.34
N ARG A 48 -6.65 -20.86 3.20
CA ARG A 48 -5.60 -21.84 2.85
C ARG A 48 -6.03 -22.73 1.70
N GLU A 49 -7.26 -23.22 1.69
CA GLU A 49 -7.78 -24.05 0.59
C GLU A 49 -7.77 -23.32 -0.75
N GLY A 50 -8.31 -22.09 -0.78
CA GLY A 50 -8.31 -21.27 -1.98
C GLY A 50 -6.90 -20.90 -2.47
N LEU A 51 -5.95 -20.68 -1.56
CA LEU A 51 -4.56 -20.41 -1.91
C LEU A 51 -3.80 -21.64 -2.44
N ARG A 52 -4.26 -22.88 -2.16
CA ARG A 52 -3.71 -24.06 -2.87
C ARG A 52 -4.00 -24.01 -4.37
N VAL A 53 -5.14 -23.41 -4.77
CA VAL A 53 -5.53 -23.23 -6.17
C VAL A 53 -4.96 -21.93 -6.76
N HIS A 54 -4.92 -20.85 -5.96
CA HIS A 54 -4.43 -19.54 -6.37
C HIS A 54 -3.23 -19.08 -5.52
N PRO A 55 -2.05 -19.71 -5.64
CA PRO A 55 -0.92 -19.47 -4.73
C PRO A 55 -0.38 -18.04 -4.77
N HIS A 56 -0.63 -17.26 -5.83
CA HIS A 56 -0.14 -15.88 -5.95
C HIS A 56 -1.25 -14.84 -5.81
N PHE A 57 -2.46 -15.23 -5.36
CA PHE A 57 -3.55 -14.28 -5.23
C PHE A 57 -3.39 -13.41 -3.97
N ALA A 58 -2.84 -12.21 -4.15
CA ALA A 58 -2.59 -11.25 -3.08
C ALA A 58 -3.81 -10.98 -2.18
N GLY A 59 -5.01 -10.85 -2.78
CA GLY A 59 -6.25 -10.66 -2.00
C GLY A 59 -6.57 -11.83 -1.06
N GLY A 60 -6.28 -13.06 -1.49
CA GLY A 60 -6.41 -14.26 -0.66
C GLY A 60 -5.37 -14.33 0.45
N ARG A 61 -4.11 -14.00 0.14
CA ARG A 61 -3.02 -13.94 1.13
C ARG A 61 -3.28 -12.89 2.21
N VAL A 62 -3.79 -11.72 1.82
CA VAL A 62 -4.23 -10.67 2.76
C VAL A 62 -5.39 -11.15 3.64
N ALA A 63 -6.38 -11.84 3.07
CA ALA A 63 -7.49 -12.39 3.86
C ALA A 63 -7.00 -13.43 4.88
N LEU A 64 -6.07 -14.32 4.48
CA LEU A 64 -5.41 -15.26 5.39
C LEU A 64 -4.61 -14.52 6.47
N GLY A 65 -3.79 -13.54 6.09
CA GLY A 65 -2.99 -12.72 7.01
C GLY A 65 -3.85 -12.02 8.07
N ARG A 66 -5.02 -11.47 7.69
CA ARG A 66 -5.96 -10.89 8.67
C ARG A 66 -6.48 -11.92 9.66
N ALA A 67 -6.87 -13.11 9.19
CA ALA A 67 -7.39 -14.16 10.06
C ALA A 67 -6.30 -14.74 10.99
N LEU A 68 -5.07 -14.90 10.49
CA LEU A 68 -3.91 -15.29 11.29
C LEU A 68 -3.58 -14.24 12.36
N PHE A 69 -3.65 -12.96 12.01
CA PHE A 69 -3.41 -11.85 12.94
C PHE A 69 -4.44 -11.84 14.08
N ASP A 70 -5.72 -12.02 13.78
CA ASP A 70 -6.79 -12.11 14.78
C ASP A 70 -6.62 -13.34 15.70
N LYS A 71 -5.90 -14.36 15.24
CA LYS A 71 -5.54 -15.56 16.02
C LYS A 71 -4.19 -15.43 16.74
N HIS A 72 -3.56 -14.25 16.70
CA HIS A 72 -2.24 -13.97 17.28
C HIS A 72 -1.09 -14.81 16.70
N LEU A 73 -1.26 -15.35 15.48
CA LEU A 73 -0.25 -16.15 14.79
C LEU A 73 0.69 -15.26 13.96
N TYR A 74 1.33 -14.31 14.63
CA TYR A 74 2.08 -13.21 14.00
C TYR A 74 3.23 -13.68 13.10
N ALA A 75 3.94 -14.75 13.48
CA ALA A 75 5.00 -15.32 12.64
C ALA A 75 4.44 -15.84 11.30
N GLU A 76 3.27 -16.46 11.31
CA GLU A 76 2.61 -16.93 10.09
C GLU A 76 2.11 -15.76 9.23
N VAL A 77 1.67 -14.66 9.83
CA VAL A 77 1.31 -13.43 9.08
C VAL A 77 2.50 -12.91 8.29
N VAL A 78 3.66 -12.79 8.94
CA VAL A 78 4.89 -12.30 8.29
C VAL A 78 5.28 -13.20 7.12
N GLU A 79 5.27 -14.53 7.31
CA GLU A 79 5.62 -15.45 6.23
C GLU A 79 4.61 -15.41 5.08
N GLU A 80 3.31 -15.38 5.39
CA GLU A 80 2.26 -15.38 4.38
C GLU A 80 2.25 -14.09 3.53
N LEU A 81 2.57 -12.95 4.16
CA LEU A 81 2.54 -11.64 3.50
C LEU A 81 3.90 -11.23 2.91
N ARG A 82 4.99 -11.93 3.21
CA ARG A 82 6.35 -11.64 2.71
C ARG A 82 6.38 -11.39 1.20
N GLN A 83 5.77 -12.28 0.42
CA GLN A 83 5.70 -12.13 -1.04
C GLN A 83 4.78 -10.98 -1.45
N VAL A 84 3.67 -10.77 -0.75
CA VAL A 84 2.71 -9.70 -1.07
C VAL A 84 3.36 -8.32 -0.94
N VAL A 85 4.08 -8.07 0.16
CA VAL A 85 4.74 -6.77 0.39
C VAL A 85 5.97 -6.56 -0.50
N SER A 86 6.55 -7.64 -1.03
CA SER A 86 7.62 -7.59 -2.03
C SER A 86 7.09 -7.25 -3.42
N ASP A 87 6.02 -7.94 -3.85
CA ASP A 87 5.48 -7.81 -5.21
C ASP A 87 4.57 -6.58 -5.36
N VAL A 88 3.86 -6.21 -4.30
CA VAL A 88 2.90 -5.10 -4.25
C VAL A 88 3.19 -4.24 -3.02
N PRO A 89 4.29 -3.45 -3.04
CA PRO A 89 4.73 -2.70 -1.88
C PRO A 89 3.74 -1.62 -1.44
N ASP A 90 2.88 -1.13 -2.34
CA ASP A 90 1.82 -0.14 -2.07
C ASP A 90 0.53 -0.76 -1.50
N ASN A 91 0.49 -2.08 -1.24
CA ASN A 91 -0.60 -2.72 -0.51
C ASN A 91 -0.54 -2.33 0.98
N VAL A 92 -1.14 -1.19 1.30
CA VAL A 92 -1.19 -0.59 2.65
C VAL A 92 -1.67 -1.59 3.71
N VAL A 93 -2.63 -2.46 3.36
CA VAL A 93 -3.15 -3.47 4.30
C VAL A 93 -2.09 -4.52 4.61
N ALA A 94 -1.42 -5.07 3.59
CA ALA A 94 -0.39 -6.09 3.78
C ALA A 94 0.83 -5.51 4.52
N GLN A 95 1.23 -4.29 4.18
CA GLN A 95 2.30 -3.56 4.87
C GLN A 95 1.98 -3.37 6.35
N LYS A 96 0.76 -2.91 6.66
CA LYS A 96 0.34 -2.70 8.05
C LYS A 96 0.27 -4.00 8.86
N LEU A 97 -0.32 -5.06 8.31
CA LEU A 97 -0.36 -6.36 8.99
C LEU A 97 1.04 -6.92 9.24
N THR A 98 1.98 -6.72 8.32
CA THR A 98 3.38 -7.14 8.48
C THR A 98 4.07 -6.30 9.56
N ALA A 99 3.91 -4.98 9.55
CA ALA A 99 4.45 -4.06 10.54
C ALA A 99 3.93 -4.37 11.96
N ASP A 100 2.61 -4.45 12.11
CA ASP A 100 1.95 -4.77 13.37
C ASP A 100 2.40 -6.17 13.88
N SER A 101 2.55 -7.15 13.00
CA SER A 101 3.02 -8.50 13.38
C SER A 101 4.48 -8.50 13.85
N HIS A 102 5.35 -7.74 13.19
CA HIS A 102 6.74 -7.57 13.65
C HIS A 102 6.81 -6.90 15.02
N LEU A 103 5.95 -5.92 15.32
CA LEU A 103 5.87 -5.35 16.67
C LEU A 103 5.46 -6.38 17.70
N MET A 104 4.43 -7.17 17.42
CA MET A 104 3.97 -8.20 18.35
C MET A 104 5.01 -9.31 18.60
N LEU A 105 5.92 -9.52 17.64
CA LEU A 105 7.07 -10.43 17.78
C LEU A 105 8.30 -9.79 18.45
N GLY A 106 8.30 -8.47 18.66
CA GLY A 106 9.44 -7.73 19.21
C GLY A 106 10.53 -7.39 18.19
N ASN A 107 10.27 -7.58 16.89
CA ASN A 107 11.18 -7.30 15.80
C ASN A 107 11.12 -5.79 15.44
N ILE A 108 11.74 -4.96 16.27
CA ILE A 108 11.60 -3.49 16.22
C ILE A 108 12.09 -2.91 14.90
N LEU A 109 13.25 -3.34 14.39
CA LEU A 109 13.83 -2.82 13.15
C LEU A 109 12.96 -3.15 11.93
N GLU A 110 12.46 -4.37 11.85
CA GLU A 110 11.58 -4.82 10.77
C GLU A 110 10.24 -4.09 10.79
N ALA A 111 9.65 -3.91 11.98
CA ALA A 111 8.44 -3.11 12.15
C ALA A 111 8.65 -1.66 11.72
N LEU A 112 9.75 -1.04 12.17
CA LEU A 112 10.12 0.33 11.81
C LEU A 112 10.25 0.50 10.28
N ASN A 113 10.91 -0.44 9.61
CA ASN A 113 11.05 -0.40 8.16
C ASN A 113 9.69 -0.48 7.45
N ALA A 114 8.80 -1.36 7.91
CA ALA A 114 7.45 -1.50 7.34
C ALA A 114 6.58 -0.24 7.58
N TYR A 115 6.64 0.37 8.76
CA TYR A 115 5.93 1.64 9.02
C TYR A 115 6.50 2.82 8.23
N LYS A 116 7.82 2.86 8.00
CA LYS A 116 8.42 3.85 7.09
C LYS A 116 7.92 3.69 5.65
N MET A 117 7.73 2.46 5.19
CA MET A 117 7.09 2.21 3.88
C MET A 117 5.64 2.70 3.84
N LEU A 118 4.87 2.52 4.93
CA LEU A 118 3.52 3.08 5.03
C LEU A 118 3.53 4.62 4.92
N LEU A 119 4.45 5.30 5.60
CA LEU A 119 4.61 6.76 5.48
C LEU A 119 5.05 7.21 4.10
N TYR A 120 5.88 6.42 3.41
CA TYR A 120 6.28 6.73 2.05
C TYR A 120 5.06 6.84 1.11
N PHE A 121 4.10 5.90 1.23
CA PHE A 121 2.86 5.94 0.44
C PHE A 121 1.79 6.87 1.01
N SER A 122 1.80 7.15 2.31
CA SER A 122 0.85 8.04 2.98
C SER A 122 1.56 9.03 3.93
N PRO A 123 2.26 10.05 3.41
CA PRO A 123 3.07 10.96 4.23
C PRO A 123 2.27 11.81 5.23
N SER A 124 0.96 11.93 5.03
CA SER A 124 0.05 12.68 5.91
C SER A 124 -0.55 11.83 7.03
N ASP A 125 -0.24 10.53 7.11
CA ASP A 125 -0.70 9.66 8.18
C ASP A 125 0.02 9.97 9.50
N LYS A 126 -0.60 10.84 10.29
CA LYS A 126 -0.08 11.29 11.59
C LYS A 126 0.08 10.15 12.59
N GLU A 127 -0.73 9.09 12.49
CA GLU A 127 -0.65 7.98 13.43
C GLU A 127 0.57 7.13 13.14
N THR A 128 0.74 6.74 11.87
CA THR A 128 1.95 6.04 11.43
C THR A 128 3.21 6.86 11.72
N ALA A 129 3.15 8.20 11.59
CA ALA A 129 4.29 9.08 11.91
C ALA A 129 4.72 9.00 13.38
N ARG A 130 3.76 8.97 14.32
CA ARG A 130 4.06 8.80 15.75
C ARG A 130 4.66 7.44 16.06
N ILE A 131 4.13 6.37 15.46
CA ILE A 131 4.66 5.02 15.65
C ILE A 131 6.11 4.97 15.18
N VAL A 132 6.43 5.55 14.02
CA VAL A 132 7.81 5.62 13.53
C VAL A 132 8.73 6.37 14.50
N GLU A 133 8.32 7.54 15.00
CA GLU A 133 9.11 8.32 15.96
C GLU A 133 9.38 7.55 17.27
N GLU A 134 8.38 6.84 17.79
CA GLU A 134 8.51 6.00 18.99
C GLU A 134 9.48 4.83 18.75
N LEU A 135 9.33 4.14 17.63
CA LEU A 135 10.20 3.00 17.28
C LEU A 135 11.64 3.43 16.97
N GLU A 136 11.86 4.61 16.37
CA GLU A 136 13.20 5.17 16.18
C GLU A 136 13.87 5.47 17.53
N THR A 137 13.13 6.07 18.46
CA THR A 137 13.62 6.35 19.81
C THR A 137 13.98 5.05 20.52
N GLN A 138 13.09 4.05 20.48
CA GLN A 138 13.34 2.76 21.09
C GLN A 138 14.55 2.04 20.47
N ALA A 139 14.68 2.06 19.14
CA ALA A 139 15.81 1.44 18.45
C ALA A 139 17.13 2.15 18.78
N TYR A 140 17.12 3.47 18.94
CA TYR A 140 18.28 4.26 19.36
C TYR A 140 18.69 3.93 20.81
N ASP A 141 17.73 3.91 21.74
CA ASP A 141 17.98 3.62 23.16
C ASP A 141 18.53 2.20 23.37
N LYS A 142 18.13 1.24 22.53
CA LYS A 142 18.66 -0.13 22.53
C LYS A 142 20.00 -0.29 21.80
N GLY A 143 20.49 0.75 21.13
CA GLY A 143 21.68 0.69 20.29
C GLY A 143 21.51 -0.13 19.00
N GLU A 144 20.28 -0.49 18.64
CA GLU A 144 19.93 -1.17 17.39
C GLU A 144 19.96 -0.22 16.19
N LEU A 145 19.77 1.09 16.45
CA LEU A 145 19.94 2.17 15.48
C LEU A 145 21.02 3.13 15.97
N VAL A 146 22.11 3.25 15.22
CA VAL A 146 23.18 4.23 15.51
C VAL A 146 23.11 5.36 14.50
N LEU A 147 22.97 6.59 15.00
CA LEU A 147 23.11 7.78 14.14
C LEU A 147 24.51 7.76 13.52
N ARG A 148 24.56 7.88 12.19
CA ARG A 148 25.82 8.12 11.48
C ARG A 148 26.46 9.40 12.02
N THR A 149 27.55 9.24 12.75
CA THR A 149 28.39 10.33 13.29
C THR A 149 29.60 10.60 12.41
N ASP A 150 29.81 9.77 11.38
CA ASP A 150 30.77 10.01 10.32
C ASP A 150 30.43 11.32 9.58
N LYS A 151 31.49 12.05 9.21
CA LYS A 151 31.37 13.26 8.41
C LYS A 151 30.60 12.87 7.15
N LYS A 152 29.45 13.52 6.92
CA LYS A 152 28.63 13.35 5.71
C LYS A 152 29.56 13.46 4.51
N GLU A 153 29.92 12.35 3.87
CA GLU A 153 30.64 12.41 2.61
C GLU A 153 29.72 13.15 1.66
N GLU A 154 30.15 14.32 1.19
CA GLU A 154 29.43 15.00 0.12
C GLU A 154 29.41 14.01 -1.05
N PRO A 155 28.23 13.57 -1.52
CA PRO A 155 28.17 12.69 -2.67
C PRO A 155 28.97 13.36 -3.79
N PRO A 156 29.89 12.65 -4.44
CA PRO A 156 30.85 13.26 -5.35
C PRO A 156 30.10 14.08 -6.40
N GLY A 157 30.30 15.40 -6.37
CA GLY A 157 29.76 16.34 -7.36
C GLY A 157 28.23 16.49 -7.39
N PHE A 158 27.53 16.41 -6.25
CA PHE A 158 26.09 16.73 -6.24
C PHE A 158 25.85 18.23 -6.04
N GLU A 159 25.64 18.97 -7.14
CA GLU A 159 25.16 20.36 -7.10
C GLU A 159 23.67 20.39 -6.73
N VAL A 160 23.34 20.88 -5.53
CA VAL A 160 21.95 21.19 -5.17
C VAL A 160 21.51 22.45 -5.93
N ARG A 161 20.81 22.26 -7.04
CA ARG A 161 20.22 23.35 -7.84
C ARG A 161 18.91 23.83 -7.23
N LYS A 162 18.53 25.09 -7.52
CA LYS A 162 17.23 25.61 -7.07
C LYS A 162 16.12 24.78 -7.73
N ALA A 163 15.09 24.41 -6.98
CA ALA A 163 14.00 23.58 -7.49
C ALA A 163 13.35 24.12 -8.79
N GLY A 164 13.31 25.45 -8.96
CA GLY A 164 12.84 26.09 -10.20
C GLY A 164 13.68 25.76 -11.44
N GLU A 165 14.99 25.56 -11.29
CA GLU A 165 15.91 25.23 -12.39
C GLU A 165 15.70 23.79 -12.89
N ALA A 166 15.28 22.88 -12.01
CA ALA A 166 14.91 21.52 -12.39
C ALA A 166 13.59 21.49 -13.17
N ILE A 167 12.61 22.32 -12.78
CA ILE A 167 11.31 22.46 -13.47
C ILE A 167 11.50 23.09 -14.86
N ASP A 168 12.36 24.10 -14.98
CA ASP A 168 12.71 24.71 -16.27
C ASP A 168 13.57 23.79 -17.16
N GLY A 169 14.31 22.86 -16.54
CA GLY A 169 15.09 21.83 -17.22
C GLY A 169 14.25 20.67 -17.78
N ASP A 170 13.06 20.41 -17.25
CA ASP A 170 12.21 19.30 -17.66
C ASP A 170 11.75 19.43 -19.13
N PRO A 171 12.16 18.51 -20.03
CA PRO A 171 11.71 18.51 -21.44
C PRO A 171 10.19 18.46 -21.61
N ALA A 172 9.46 17.80 -20.70
CA ALA A 172 8.01 17.69 -20.76
C ALA A 172 7.32 19.01 -20.42
N GLU A 173 7.85 19.72 -19.42
CA GLU A 173 7.32 21.02 -19.00
C GLU A 173 7.66 22.12 -20.01
N ARG A 174 8.89 22.12 -20.56
CA ARG A 174 9.28 23.00 -21.67
C ARG A 174 8.39 22.80 -22.90
N ARG A 175 8.10 21.54 -23.26
CA ARG A 175 7.21 21.21 -24.38
C ARG A 175 5.78 21.70 -24.13
N ARG A 176 5.25 21.53 -22.92
CA ARG A 176 3.91 22.03 -22.55
C ARG A 176 3.81 23.55 -22.67
N ARG A 177 4.79 24.31 -22.16
CA ARG A 177 4.82 25.77 -22.30
C ARG A 177 4.92 26.22 -23.75
N TRP A 178 5.70 25.52 -24.57
CA TRP A 178 5.82 25.82 -26.00
C TRP A 178 4.51 25.60 -26.76
N ILE A 179 3.79 24.49 -26.48
CA ILE A 179 2.47 24.22 -27.07
C ILE A 179 1.45 25.30 -26.66
N ALA A 180 1.37 25.64 -25.37
CA ALA A 180 0.45 26.68 -24.90
C ALA A 180 0.74 28.06 -25.52
N ARG A 181 2.01 28.38 -25.78
CA ARG A 181 2.42 29.60 -26.49
C ARG A 181 1.93 29.60 -27.94
N ILE A 182 2.03 28.45 -28.63
CA ILE A 182 1.55 28.31 -30.02
C ILE A 182 0.04 28.48 -30.08
N GLU A 183 -0.71 27.82 -29.21
CA GLU A 183 -2.17 27.91 -29.16
C GLU A 183 -2.65 29.35 -28.90
N LEU A 184 -1.96 30.07 -27.99
CA LEU A 184 -2.22 31.48 -27.74
C LEU A 184 -2.02 32.33 -29.01
N LEU A 185 -0.91 32.13 -29.72
CA LEU A 185 -0.61 32.87 -30.95
C LEU A 185 -1.59 32.54 -32.08
N GLN A 186 -1.99 31.28 -32.23
CA GLN A 186 -3.01 30.86 -33.20
C GLN A 186 -4.37 31.51 -32.90
N ASN A 187 -4.78 31.52 -31.63
CA ASN A 187 -6.01 32.16 -31.20
C ASN A 187 -5.98 33.68 -31.42
N MET A 188 -4.82 34.32 -31.23
CA MET A 188 -4.64 35.74 -31.55
C MET A 188 -4.74 36.00 -33.06
N LEU A 189 -4.11 35.16 -33.89
CA LEU A 189 -4.17 35.28 -35.35
C LEU A 189 -5.61 35.15 -35.85
N LEU A 190 -6.35 34.14 -35.37
CA LEU A 190 -7.77 33.95 -35.68
C LEU A 190 -8.63 35.17 -35.31
N LYS A 191 -8.33 35.82 -34.17
CA LYS A 191 -9.01 37.06 -33.78
C LYS A 191 -8.70 38.21 -34.75
N VAL A 192 -7.44 38.36 -35.17
CA VAL A 192 -7.02 39.39 -36.12
C VAL A 192 -7.63 39.17 -37.50
N GLU A 193 -7.67 37.92 -37.98
CA GLU A 193 -8.29 37.56 -39.26
C GLU A 193 -9.80 37.81 -39.25
N ARG A 194 -10.50 37.45 -38.17
CA ARG A 194 -11.92 37.78 -37.99
C ARG A 194 -12.17 39.28 -37.98
N TYR A 195 -11.29 40.05 -37.35
CA TYR A 195 -11.38 41.51 -37.33
C TYR A 195 -11.19 42.12 -38.71
N ARG A 196 -10.25 41.59 -39.52
CA ARG A 196 -10.04 42.01 -40.91
C ARG A 196 -11.23 41.65 -41.81
N ALA A 197 -11.81 40.47 -41.66
CA ALA A 197 -12.98 40.04 -42.43
C ALA A 197 -14.28 40.79 -42.10
N GLN A 198 -14.34 41.45 -40.94
CA GLN A 198 -15.47 42.31 -40.54
C GLN A 198 -15.25 43.80 -40.89
N SER A 199 -14.04 44.19 -41.29
CA SER A 199 -13.65 45.59 -41.55
C SER A 199 -13.37 45.89 -43.04
N GLY A 200 -13.69 44.95 -43.94
CA GLY A 200 -13.62 45.12 -45.40
C GLY A 200 -14.95 44.74 -46.03
#